data_AF-A0A087UW93-F1
#
_entry.id   AF-A0A087UW93-F1
#
_cell.length_a   1.000
_cell.length_b   1.000
_cell.length_c   1.000
_cell.angle_alpha   90.00
_cell.angle_beta   90.00
_cell.angle_gamma   90.00
#
_symmetry.space_group_name_H-M   'P 1'
#
loop_
_entity.id
_entity.type
_entity.pdbx_description
1 polymer ?
#
loop_
_entity_poly.entity_id
_entity_poly.type
_entity_poly.pdbx_seq_one_letter_code
_entity_poly.pdbx_strand_id
1 'polypeptide(L)'
;MKRVAGLSSPPSLNDYIHPNFSSSGILLSKCVEAFGLSVEELLIKHGKNIVSEQFHLNRLANAAIDIYAMVTVLSRATHTLNKNLASAAYEEMLTNIICSEASERVHQNLGVLKSGSKLKNFEHMRSLANDIAKFGGP
;
A
#
# COMPACT_ATOMS: atom_id res chain seq x y z
N MET A 1 -16.95 -4.71 8.95
CA MET A 1 -17.58 -3.87 7.91
C MET A 1 -17.62 -4.70 6.63
N LYS A 2 -18.80 -4.98 6.06
CA LYS A 2 -18.92 -5.75 4.80
C LYS A 2 -18.52 -4.82 3.65
N ARG A 3 -17.64 -5.27 2.74
CA ARG A 3 -17.30 -4.53 1.51
C ARG A 3 -18.56 -4.37 0.67
N VAL A 4 -18.80 -3.17 0.13
CA VAL A 4 -19.96 -2.88 -0.75
C VAL A 4 -19.75 -3.53 -2.12
N ALA A 5 -18.48 -3.73 -2.54
CA ALA A 5 -18.10 -4.36 -3.80
C ALA A 5 -17.93 -5.91 -3.78
N GLY A 6 -18.29 -6.61 -2.70
CA GLY A 6 -18.47 -8.08 -2.74
C GLY A 6 -17.23 -8.99 -2.66
N LEU A 7 -16.02 -8.47 -2.37
CA LEU A 7 -14.84 -9.32 -2.09
C LEU A 7 -14.81 -9.69 -0.59
N SER A 8 -15.15 -10.94 -0.26
CA SER A 8 -15.45 -11.35 1.12
C SER A 8 -14.25 -11.85 1.94
N SER A 9 -13.05 -11.97 1.38
CA SER A 9 -11.85 -12.39 2.12
C SER A 9 -10.56 -11.89 1.45
N PRO A 10 -9.47 -11.64 2.21
CA PRO A 10 -8.16 -11.43 1.61
C PRO A 10 -7.79 -12.64 0.75
N PRO A 11 -7.21 -12.45 -0.46
CA PRO A 11 -6.75 -13.58 -1.25
C PRO A 11 -5.67 -14.34 -0.48
N SER A 12 -5.79 -15.66 -0.41
CA SER A 12 -4.72 -16.53 0.06
C SER A 12 -3.63 -16.59 -1.02
N LEU A 13 -2.39 -16.37 -0.62
CA LEU A 13 -1.23 -16.44 -1.52
C LEU A 13 -0.45 -17.75 -1.38
N ASN A 14 -0.84 -18.61 -0.43
CA ASN A 14 -0.08 -19.81 -0.07
C ASN A 14 0.11 -20.79 -1.22
N ASP A 15 -0.81 -20.83 -2.18
CA ASP A 15 -0.71 -21.70 -3.36
C ASP A 15 0.28 -21.18 -4.42
N TYR A 16 0.71 -19.92 -4.31
CA TYR A 16 1.56 -19.24 -5.29
C TYR A 16 2.96 -18.89 -4.79
N ILE A 17 3.17 -18.94 -3.47
CA ILE A 17 4.45 -18.60 -2.83
C ILE A 17 5.09 -19.83 -2.19
N HIS A 18 6.43 -19.83 -2.09
CA HIS A 18 7.14 -20.89 -1.37
C HIS A 18 6.73 -20.88 0.13
N PRO A 19 6.59 -22.04 0.81
CA PRO A 19 6.15 -22.11 2.21
C PRO A 19 6.96 -21.22 3.19
N ASN A 20 8.26 -21.02 2.91
CA ASN A 20 9.12 -20.12 3.70
C ASN A 20 8.62 -18.67 3.74
N PHE A 21 7.80 -18.25 2.78
CA PHE A 21 7.23 -16.90 2.73
C PHE A 21 5.84 -16.78 3.33
N SER A 22 5.34 -17.78 4.08
CA SER A 22 4.00 -17.74 4.67
C SER A 22 3.73 -16.44 5.45
N SER A 23 4.68 -15.99 6.27
CA SER A 23 4.56 -14.73 7.04
C SER A 23 4.48 -13.49 6.14
N SER A 24 5.37 -13.40 5.15
CA SER A 24 5.42 -12.28 4.19
C SER A 24 4.20 -12.27 3.27
N GLY A 25 3.67 -13.45 2.91
CA GLY A 25 2.40 -13.60 2.20
C GLY A 25 1.21 -13.05 3.00
N ILE A 26 1.14 -13.33 4.30
CA ILE A 26 0.11 -12.76 5.18
C ILE A 26 0.19 -11.23 5.23
N LEU A 27 1.41 -10.66 5.32
CA LEU A 27 1.60 -9.21 5.28
C LEU A 27 1.06 -8.62 3.97
N LEU A 28 1.40 -9.22 2.83
CA LEU A 28 0.91 -8.78 1.52
C LEU A 28 -0.62 -8.88 1.43
N SER A 29 -1.22 -9.99 1.85
CA SER A 29 -2.68 -10.16 1.83
C SER A 29 -3.40 -9.09 2.66
N LYS A 30 -2.88 -8.75 3.84
CA LYS A 30 -3.41 -7.65 4.68
C LYS A 30 -3.26 -6.28 4.01
N CYS A 31 -2.13 -6.03 3.36
CA CYS A 31 -1.88 -4.78 2.63
C CYS A 31 -2.86 -4.61 1.46
N VAL A 32 -3.05 -5.67 0.65
CA VAL A 32 -4.03 -5.69 -0.46
C VAL A 32 -5.44 -5.49 0.08
N GLU A 33 -5.77 -6.12 1.22
CA GLU A 33 -7.06 -5.96 1.86
C GLU A 33 -7.31 -4.50 2.26
N ALA A 34 -6.39 -3.92 3.04
CA ALA A 34 -6.49 -2.54 3.51
C ALA A 34 -6.54 -1.54 2.35
N PHE A 35 -5.73 -1.76 1.31
CA PHE A 35 -5.71 -0.93 0.12
C PHE A 35 -7.07 -0.92 -0.60
N GLY A 36 -7.66 -2.10 -0.82
CA GLY A 36 -8.97 -2.21 -1.45
C GLY A 36 -10.07 -1.48 -0.68
N LEU A 37 -10.07 -1.58 0.66
CA LEU A 37 -11.00 -0.84 1.52
C LEU A 37 -10.81 0.68 1.39
N SER A 38 -9.57 1.16 1.41
CA SER A 38 -9.28 2.60 1.28
C SER A 38 -9.67 3.14 -0.11
N VAL A 39 -9.47 2.38 -1.17
CA VAL A 39 -9.92 2.76 -2.53
C VAL A 39 -11.44 2.86 -2.58
N GLU A 40 -12.16 1.87 -2.04
CA GLU A 40 -13.62 1.86 -2.00
C GLU A 40 -14.19 3.04 -1.20
N GLU A 41 -13.65 3.30 -0.01
CA GLU A 41 -14.03 4.44 0.84
C GLU A 41 -13.86 5.79 0.12
N LEU A 42 -12.73 5.98 -0.58
CA LEU A 42 -12.45 7.23 -1.30
C LEU A 42 -13.34 7.40 -2.54
N LEU A 43 -13.60 6.31 -3.27
CA LEU A 43 -14.50 6.35 -4.43
C LEU A 43 -15.95 6.65 -4.01
N ILE A 44 -16.43 6.06 -2.91
CA ILE A 44 -17.76 6.36 -2.36
C ILE A 44 -17.85 7.84 -1.96
N LYS A 45 -16.81 8.35 -1.29
CA LYS A 45 -16.79 9.73 -0.76
C LYS A 45 -16.69 10.80 -1.84
N HIS A 46 -15.79 10.63 -2.81
CA HIS A 46 -15.44 11.68 -3.77
C HIS A 46 -16.03 11.45 -5.17
N GLY A 47 -16.43 10.22 -5.50
CA GLY A 47 -16.95 9.86 -6.83
C GLY A 47 -16.01 10.32 -7.94
N LYS A 48 -16.56 10.99 -8.96
CA LYS A 48 -15.77 11.54 -10.09
C LYS A 48 -14.82 12.66 -9.68
N ASN A 49 -15.04 13.32 -8.53
CA ASN A 49 -14.17 14.40 -8.08
C ASN A 49 -12.88 13.89 -7.43
N ILE A 50 -12.71 12.58 -7.29
CA ILE A 50 -11.48 11.97 -6.75
C ILE A 50 -10.23 12.40 -7.53
N VAL A 51 -10.36 12.77 -8.80
CA VAL A 51 -9.23 13.25 -9.63
C VAL A 51 -8.58 14.51 -9.05
N SER A 52 -9.31 15.29 -8.27
CA SER A 52 -8.80 16.53 -7.64
C SER A 52 -8.22 16.28 -6.24
N GLU A 53 -8.39 15.07 -5.68
CA GLU A 53 -7.97 14.70 -4.34
C GLU A 53 -6.50 14.26 -4.30
N GLN A 54 -5.60 15.11 -4.80
CA GLN A 54 -4.20 14.76 -5.09
C GLN A 54 -3.42 14.26 -3.86
N PHE A 55 -3.69 14.80 -2.66
CA PHE A 55 -3.07 14.30 -1.44
C PHE A 55 -3.51 12.86 -1.10
N HIS A 56 -4.79 12.54 -1.29
CA HIS A 56 -5.30 11.17 -1.09
C HIS A 56 -4.73 10.22 -2.14
N LEU A 57 -4.75 10.64 -3.42
CA LEU A 57 -4.22 9.86 -4.54
C LEU A 57 -2.72 9.57 -4.39
N ASN A 58 -1.92 10.51 -3.90
CA ASN A 58 -0.49 10.30 -3.64
C ASN A 58 -0.26 9.22 -2.57
N ARG A 59 -1.05 9.20 -1.49
CA ARG A 59 -0.96 8.14 -0.46
C ARG A 59 -1.35 6.77 -1.00
N LEU A 60 -2.42 6.70 -1.78
CA LEU A 60 -2.81 5.47 -2.47
C LEU A 60 -1.71 5.00 -3.43
N ALA A 61 -1.15 5.90 -4.24
CA ALA A 61 -0.10 5.54 -5.20
C ALA A 61 1.14 4.94 -4.50
N ASN A 62 1.62 5.56 -3.42
CA ASN A 62 2.75 5.02 -2.65
C ASN A 62 2.44 3.63 -2.07
N ALA A 63 1.24 3.43 -1.50
CA ALA A 63 0.84 2.12 -1.02
C ALA A 63 0.75 1.07 -2.15
N ALA A 64 0.24 1.44 -3.32
CA ALA A 64 0.15 0.56 -4.49
C ALA A 64 1.54 0.13 -5.00
N ILE A 65 2.51 1.06 -5.03
CA ILE A 65 3.90 0.79 -5.42
C ILE A 65 4.52 -0.23 -4.46
N ASP A 66 4.40 -0.02 -3.14
CA ASP A 66 4.94 -0.93 -2.13
C ASP A 66 4.29 -2.32 -2.23
N ILE A 67 2.96 -2.39 -2.40
CA ILE A 67 2.25 -3.66 -2.61
C ILE A 67 2.77 -4.40 -3.84
N TYR A 68 2.93 -3.69 -4.97
CA TYR A 68 3.44 -4.31 -6.20
C TYR A 68 4.90 -4.76 -6.07
N ALA A 69 5.73 -4.00 -5.36
CA ALA A 69 7.10 -4.40 -5.04
C ALA A 69 7.12 -5.69 -4.22
N MET A 70 6.28 -5.81 -3.17
CA MET A 70 6.14 -7.03 -2.37
C MET A 70 5.77 -8.24 -3.22
N VAL A 71 4.76 -8.12 -4.10
CA VAL A 71 4.35 -9.20 -5.02
C VAL A 71 5.53 -9.64 -5.89
N THR A 72 6.25 -8.68 -6.45
CA THR A 72 7.35 -8.93 -7.39
C THR A 72 8.49 -9.70 -6.75
N VAL A 73 8.94 -9.27 -5.55
CA VAL A 73 10.05 -9.95 -4.85
C VAL A 73 9.63 -11.33 -4.33
N LEU A 74 8.40 -11.49 -3.84
CA LEU A 74 7.86 -12.79 -3.43
C LEU A 74 7.80 -13.78 -4.58
N SER A 75 7.32 -13.35 -5.74
CA SER A 75 7.26 -14.19 -6.95
C SER A 75 8.67 -14.64 -7.38
N ARG A 76 9.61 -13.69 -7.45
CA ARG A 76 11.00 -13.96 -7.83
C ARG A 76 11.68 -14.92 -6.86
N ALA A 77 11.63 -14.64 -5.56
CA ALA A 77 12.32 -15.46 -4.56
C ALA A 77 11.68 -16.85 -4.39
N THR A 78 10.35 -16.95 -4.59
CA THR A 78 9.66 -18.24 -4.68
C THR A 78 10.22 -19.07 -5.83
N HIS A 79 10.41 -18.47 -7.01
CA HIS A 79 11.02 -19.15 -8.14
C HIS A 79 12.45 -19.64 -7.83
N THR A 80 13.27 -18.80 -7.21
CA THR A 80 14.66 -19.17 -6.88
C THR A 80 14.75 -20.29 -5.84
N LEU A 81 13.86 -20.30 -4.83
CA LEU A 81 13.74 -21.38 -3.85
C LEU A 81 13.28 -22.68 -4.51
N ASN A 82 12.20 -22.65 -5.30
CA ASN A 82 11.68 -23.83 -6.00
C ASN A 82 12.70 -24.45 -6.97
N LYS A 83 13.60 -23.64 -7.54
CA LYS A 83 14.66 -24.10 -8.44
C LYS A 83 15.99 -24.40 -7.75
N ASN A 84 16.10 -24.20 -6.44
CA ASN A 84 17.33 -24.37 -5.66
C ASN A 84 18.53 -23.62 -6.28
N LEU A 85 18.31 -22.36 -6.69
CA LEU A 85 19.38 -21.53 -7.25
C LEU A 85 20.37 -21.09 -6.16
N ALA A 86 21.62 -20.83 -6.53
CA ALA A 86 22.66 -20.42 -5.59
C ALA A 86 22.32 -19.12 -4.81
N SER A 87 21.48 -18.26 -5.37
CA SER A 87 21.03 -17.00 -4.74
C SER A 87 19.84 -17.18 -3.79
N ALA A 88 19.22 -18.36 -3.71
CA ALA A 88 17.92 -18.53 -3.06
C ALA A 88 17.89 -18.12 -1.59
N ALA A 89 18.91 -18.47 -0.80
CA ALA A 89 19.00 -18.09 0.61
C ALA A 89 19.14 -16.57 0.81
N TYR A 90 19.89 -15.91 -0.07
CA TYR A 90 20.05 -14.45 -0.04
C TYR A 90 18.75 -13.75 -0.44
N GLU A 91 18.10 -14.21 -1.51
CA GLU A 91 16.83 -13.65 -1.99
C GLU A 91 15.69 -13.87 -0.99
N GLU A 92 15.68 -14.99 -0.25
CA GLU A 92 14.74 -15.24 0.84
C GLU A 92 14.87 -14.20 1.95
N MET A 93 16.08 -13.98 2.46
CA MET A 93 16.32 -13.00 3.51
C MET A 93 15.96 -11.58 3.05
N LEU A 94 16.39 -11.20 1.84
CA LEU A 94 16.09 -9.89 1.26
C LEU A 94 14.58 -9.67 1.09
N THR A 95 13.88 -10.68 0.59
CA THR A 95 12.43 -10.61 0.36
C THR A 95 11.67 -10.41 1.67
N ASN A 96 12.04 -11.13 2.73
CA ASN A 96 11.39 -10.97 4.03
C ASN A 96 11.58 -9.56 4.62
N ILE A 97 12.79 -8.99 4.49
CA ILE A 97 13.05 -7.61 4.93
C ILE A 97 12.20 -6.62 4.12
N ILE A 98 12.21 -6.74 2.78
CA ILE A 98 11.42 -5.86 1.90
C ILE A 98 9.94 -5.94 2.24
N CYS A 99 9.38 -7.14 2.45
CA CYS A 99 7.97 -7.31 2.79
C CYS A 99 7.61 -6.70 4.15
N SER A 100 8.49 -6.80 5.15
CA SER A 100 8.28 -6.17 6.46
C SER A 100 8.20 -4.64 6.32
N GLU A 101 9.24 -4.03 5.74
CA GLU A 101 9.34 -2.57 5.61
C GLU A 101 8.27 -1.97 4.70
N ALA A 102 7.98 -2.64 3.57
CA ALA A 102 6.94 -2.20 2.64
C ALA A 102 5.55 -2.28 3.28
N SER A 103 5.27 -3.36 4.03
CA SER A 103 4.01 -3.49 4.77
C SER A 103 3.82 -2.32 5.74
N GLU A 104 4.84 -1.95 6.51
CA GLU A 104 4.74 -0.79 7.41
C GLU A 104 4.42 0.51 6.67
N ARG A 105 5.11 0.79 5.55
CA ARG A 105 4.85 1.98 4.73
C ARG A 105 3.45 1.98 4.12
N VAL A 106 2.92 0.83 3.72
CA VAL A 106 1.53 0.69 3.27
C VAL A 106 0.57 1.09 4.38
N HIS A 107 0.72 0.50 5.58
CA HIS A 107 -0.15 0.79 6.71
C HIS A 107 -0.08 2.27 7.13
N GLN A 108 1.11 2.88 7.08
CA GLN A 108 1.29 4.31 7.36
C GLN A 108 0.56 5.18 6.33
N ASN A 109 0.74 4.93 5.03
CA ASN A 109 0.10 5.71 3.97
C ASN A 109 -1.43 5.56 4.01
N LEU A 110 -1.94 4.35 4.19
CA LEU A 110 -3.38 4.09 4.30
C LEU A 110 -3.96 4.63 5.61
N GLY A 111 -3.21 4.59 6.70
CA GLY A 111 -3.61 5.17 7.99
C GLY A 111 -3.78 6.68 7.94
N VAL A 112 -2.97 7.39 7.14
CA VAL A 112 -3.13 8.83 6.90
C VAL A 112 -4.51 9.15 6.32
N LEU A 113 -5.03 8.31 5.41
CA LEU A 113 -6.34 8.52 4.76
C LEU A 113 -7.52 8.52 5.76
N LYS A 114 -7.33 7.90 6.94
CA LYS A 114 -8.35 7.76 7.99
C LYS A 114 -8.12 8.70 9.17
N SER A 115 -6.99 9.40 9.22
CA SER A 115 -6.59 10.22 10.36
C SER A 115 -7.06 11.66 10.22
N GLY A 116 -8.06 12.06 11.02
CA GLY A 116 -8.61 13.42 10.99
C GLY A 116 -7.57 14.53 11.19
N SER A 117 -6.53 14.30 12.02
CA SER A 117 -5.45 15.27 12.19
C SER A 117 -4.55 15.38 10.96
N LYS A 118 -4.23 14.26 10.30
CA LYS A 118 -3.43 14.27 9.05
C LYS A 118 -4.23 14.86 7.88
N LEU A 119 -5.54 14.61 7.83
CA LEU A 119 -6.41 15.23 6.84
C LEU A 119 -6.49 16.75 7.01
N LYS A 120 -6.53 17.27 8.26
CA LYS A 120 -6.43 18.72 8.51
C LYS A 120 -5.13 19.32 7.97
N ASN A 121 -4.02 18.57 7.99
CA ASN A 121 -2.78 19.05 7.39
C ASN A 121 -2.90 19.25 5.87
N PHE A 122 -3.75 18.50 5.17
CA PHE A 122 -3.98 18.70 3.73
C PHE A 122 -4.62 20.08 3.47
N GLU A 123 -5.58 20.47 4.30
CA GLU A 123 -6.20 21.80 4.24
C GLU A 123 -5.20 22.91 4.59
N HIS A 124 -4.39 22.71 5.63
CA HIS A 124 -3.34 23.66 5.99
C HIS A 124 -2.31 23.83 4.86
N MET A 125 -1.85 22.73 4.25
CA MET A 125 -0.92 22.80 3.11
C MET A 125 -1.53 23.55 1.94
N ARG A 126 -2.81 23.34 1.65
CA ARG A 126 -3.54 24.09 0.62
C ARG A 126 -3.60 25.59 0.95
N SER A 127 -3.93 25.95 2.20
CA SER A 127 -3.97 27.35 2.63
C SER A 127 -2.62 28.02 2.49
N LEU A 128 -1.56 27.40 3.01
CA LEU A 128 -0.19 27.91 2.93
C LEU A 128 0.29 28.07 1.48
N ALA A 129 -0.01 27.10 0.62
CA ALA A 129 0.33 27.19 -0.80
C ALA A 129 -0.38 28.38 -1.49
N ASN A 130 -1.64 28.64 -1.15
CA ASN A 130 -2.37 29.80 -1.66
C ASN A 130 -1.78 31.12 -1.14
N ASP A 131 -1.38 31.19 0.11
CA ASP A 131 -0.79 32.40 0.70
C ASP A 131 0.56 32.70 0.04
N ILE A 132 1.42 31.70 -0.12
CA ILE A 132 2.70 31.85 -0.85
C ILE A 132 2.46 32.31 -2.28
N ALA A 133 1.48 31.72 -2.98
CA ALA A 133 1.17 32.11 -4.36
C ALA A 133 0.64 33.55 -4.48
N LYS A 134 -0.02 34.07 -3.44
CA LYS A 134 -0.56 35.44 -3.41
C LYS A 134 0.49 36.48 -2.99
N PHE A 135 1.31 36.16 -2.00
CA PHE A 135 2.20 37.13 -1.36
C PHE A 135 3.67 36.99 -1.78
N GLY A 136 4.04 35.91 -2.48
CA GLY A 136 5.40 35.66 -2.97
C GLY A 136 6.34 35.06 -1.93
N GLY A 137 5.85 34.77 -0.72
CA GLY A 137 6.64 34.23 0.38
C GLY A 137 6.01 34.58 1.73
N PRO A 138 6.66 34.18 2.83
CA PRO A 138 6.33 34.68 4.17
C PRO A 138 6.58 36.19 4.31
#